data_AF-A0A5K0V162-F1
#
_entry.id   AF-A0A5K0V162-F1
#
_cell.length_a   1.000
_cell.length_b   1.000
_cell.length_c   1.000
_cell.angle_alpha   90.00
_cell.angle_beta   90.00
_cell.angle_gamma   90.00
#
_symmetry.space_group_name_H-M   'P 1'
#
loop_
_entity.id
_entity.type
_entity.pdbx_description
1 polymer ?
#
loop_
_entity_poly.entity_id
_entity_poly.type
_entity_poly.pdbx_seq_one_letter_code
_entity_poly.pdbx_strand_id
1 'polypeptide(L)' 'SYLPSATPEGLKKLRAEELETLRGNGEGERKTHERIYDYDVYNDLGNPDSSDSLKRPVLGGKEHPYPRRCRTGRSKSKK' A
#
# COMPACT_ATOMS: atom_id res chain seq x y z
N SER A 1 -15.85 -18.88 13.70
CA SER A 1 -15.65 -17.67 12.89
C SER A 1 -16.97 -16.92 12.72
N TYR A 2 -16.98 -15.59 12.78
CA TYR A 2 -18.21 -14.77 12.72
C TYR A 2 -18.22 -13.85 11.49
N LEU A 3 -19.35 -13.81 10.77
CA LEU A 3 -19.64 -12.74 9.83
C LEU A 3 -19.67 -11.38 10.54
N PRO A 4 -19.43 -10.25 9.85
CA PRO A 4 -19.49 -8.93 10.47
C PRO A 4 -20.80 -8.69 11.24
N SER A 5 -21.95 -9.07 10.65
CA SER A 5 -23.28 -8.94 11.27
C SER A 5 -23.48 -9.80 12.52
N ALA A 6 -22.72 -10.89 12.67
CA ALA A 6 -22.80 -11.83 13.79
C ALA A 6 -21.70 -11.60 14.85
N THR A 7 -20.93 -10.50 14.74
CA THR A 7 -19.91 -10.16 15.74
C THR A 7 -20.60 -9.78 17.07
N PRO A 8 -20.24 -10.41 18.21
CA PRO A 8 -20.80 -10.04 19.52
C PRO A 8 -20.65 -8.55 19.80
N GLU A 9 -21.67 -7.93 20.41
CA GLU A 9 -21.75 -6.47 20.56
C GLU A 9 -20.51 -5.87 21.21
N GLY A 10 -20.01 -6.48 22.29
CA GLY A 10 -18.82 -6.03 23.01
C GLY A 10 -17.51 -6.10 22.21
N LEU A 11 -17.47 -6.83 21.09
CA LEU A 11 -16.27 -6.98 20.24
C LEU A 11 -16.34 -6.18 18.94
N LYS A 12 -17.51 -5.60 18.59
CA LYS A 12 -17.66 -4.86 17.32
C LYS A 12 -16.69 -3.70 17.20
N LYS A 13 -16.50 -2.94 18.29
CA LYS A 13 -15.57 -1.81 18.35
C LYS A 13 -14.13 -2.27 18.11
N LEU A 14 -13.67 -3.27 18.86
CA LEU A 14 -12.32 -3.82 18.72
C LEU A 14 -12.06 -4.37 17.31
N ARG A 15 -13.06 -5.02 16.70
CA ARG A 15 -12.97 -5.50 15.32
C ARG A 15 -12.79 -4.33 14.33
N ALA A 16 -13.50 -3.22 14.52
CA ALA A 16 -13.37 -2.04 13.67
C ALA A 16 -12.01 -1.36 13.84
N GLU A 17 -11.54 -1.19 15.09
CA GLU A 17 -10.25 -0.58 15.42
C GLU A 17 -9.07 -1.37 14.85
N GLU A 18 -9.10 -2.70 14.90
CA GLU A 18 -8.06 -3.53 14.27
C GLU A 18 -8.07 -3.36 12.75
N LEU A 19 -9.25 -3.26 12.12
CA LEU A 19 -9.34 -3.02 10.67
C LEU A 19 -8.81 -1.64 10.27
N GLU A 20 -9.01 -0.61 11.10
CA GLU A 20 -8.44 0.72 10.88
C GLU A 20 -6.92 0.70 11.05
N THR A 21 -6.42 0.03 12.08
CA THR A 21 -4.98 -0.18 12.32
C THR A 21 -4.31 -0.88 11.13
N LEU A 22 -4.96 -1.90 10.57
CA LEU A 22 -4.47 -2.63 9.39
C LEU A 22 -4.48 -1.80 8.11
N ARG A 23 -5.37 -0.81 7.96
CA ARG A 23 -5.37 0.09 6.80
C ARG A 23 -4.32 1.19 6.90
N GLY A 24 -4.05 1.67 8.12
CA GLY A 24 -3.17 2.81 8.34
C GLY A 24 -3.75 4.11 7.77
N ASN A 25 -2.88 5.10 7.54
CA ASN A 25 -3.26 6.46 7.14
C ASN A 25 -2.81 6.86 5.72
N GLY A 26 -2.23 5.94 4.94
CA GLY A 26 -1.74 6.24 3.59
C GLY A 26 -0.41 7.01 3.53
N GLU A 27 0.26 7.23 4.66
CA GLU A 27 1.50 8.01 4.75
C GLU A 27 2.69 7.20 5.26
N GLY A 28 3.88 7.81 5.28
CA GLY A 28 5.13 7.21 5.79
C GLY A 28 5.70 6.04 4.98
N GLU A 29 6.93 5.67 5.30
CA GLU A 29 7.64 4.49 4.77
C GLU A 29 7.35 3.26 5.64
N ARG A 30 7.06 2.11 5.01
CA ARG A 30 6.76 0.87 5.72
C ARG A 30 7.96 0.28 6.44
N LYS A 31 7.74 -0.18 7.67
CA LYS A 31 8.75 -0.88 8.48
C LYS A 31 8.46 -2.37 8.58
N THR A 32 9.49 -3.17 8.86
CA THR A 32 9.41 -4.64 8.87
C THR A 32 8.42 -5.22 9.87
N HIS A 33 8.13 -4.49 10.95
CA HIS A 33 7.19 -4.90 12.00
C HIS A 33 5.77 -4.36 11.81
N GLU A 34 5.53 -3.50 10.80
CA GLU A 34 4.21 -2.94 10.55
C GLU A 34 3.30 -3.95 9.84
N ARG A 35 2.01 -3.91 10.19
CA ARG A 35 0.95 -4.74 9.58
C ARG A 35 -0.02 -3.90 8.74
N ILE A 36 0.48 -2.82 8.16
CA ILE A 36 -0.33 -1.87 7.39
C ILE A 36 -0.41 -2.33 5.93
N TYR A 37 -1.62 -2.46 5.41
CA TYR A 37 -1.94 -2.88 4.05
C TYR A 37 -2.61 -1.74 3.30
N ASP A 38 -1.94 -1.26 2.26
CA ASP A 38 -2.41 -0.18 1.41
C ASP A 38 -1.90 -0.38 -0.03
N TYR A 39 -2.41 0.39 -0.97
CA TYR A 39 -2.17 0.21 -2.40
C TYR A 39 -1.32 1.31 -3.01
N ASP A 40 -0.52 0.95 -4.01
CA ASP A 40 0.25 1.89 -4.82
C ASP A 40 0.41 1.32 -6.24
N VAL A 41 0.91 2.14 -7.16
CA VAL A 41 1.21 1.77 -8.55
C VAL A 41 2.62 1.18 -8.67
N TYR A 42 2.93 0.57 -9.82
CA TYR A 42 4.28 0.12 -10.12
C TYR A 42 5.11 1.30 -10.66
N ASN A 43 5.63 2.09 -9.72
CA ASN A 43 6.56 3.20 -9.93
C ASN A 43 7.96 2.91 -9.37
N ASP A 44 8.19 1.67 -8.94
CA ASP A 44 9.36 1.23 -8.18
C ASP A 44 10.19 0.16 -8.91
N LEU A 45 9.94 -0.04 -10.21
CA LEU A 45 10.67 -0.99 -11.06
C LEU A 45 11.92 -0.38 -11.70
N GLY A 46 11.91 0.93 -11.95
CA GLY A 46 13.03 1.64 -12.59
C GLY A 46 14.05 2.13 -11.57
N ASN A 47 15.26 2.43 -12.05
CA ASN A 47 16.30 3.09 -11.25
C ASN A 47 16.98 4.23 -12.04
N PRO A 48 16.24 5.32 -12.33
CA PRO A 48 16.76 6.43 -13.15
C PRO A 48 17.89 7.21 -12.45
N ASP A 49 17.97 7.18 -11.11
CA ASP A 49 19.04 7.84 -10.36
C ASP A 49 20.43 7.26 -10.70
N SER A 50 20.49 5.94 -10.95
CA SER A 50 21.73 5.26 -11.38
C SER A 50 22.01 5.42 -12.88
N SER A 51 21.00 5.30 -13.74
CA SER A 51 21.17 5.50 -15.20
C SER A 51 19.83 5.73 -15.87
N ASP A 52 19.78 6.65 -16.83
CA ASP A 52 18.57 6.93 -17.63
C ASP A 52 18.10 5.70 -18.43
N SER A 53 19.01 4.79 -18.78
CA SER A 53 18.68 3.51 -19.45
C SER A 53 17.82 2.56 -18.59
N LEU A 54 17.85 2.76 -17.25
CA LEU A 54 17.07 1.99 -16.29
C LEU A 54 15.71 2.64 -15.99
N LYS A 55 15.35 3.72 -16.68
CA LYS A 55 14.02 4.33 -16.56
C LYS A 55 12.96 3.38 -17.08
N ARG A 56 11.83 3.29 -16.36
CA ARG A 56 10.68 2.47 -16.72
C ARG A 56 9.40 3.32 -16.59
N PRO A 57 8.40 3.11 -17.45
CA PRO A 57 7.12 3.78 -17.30
C PRO A 57 6.40 3.31 -16.03
N VAL A 58 5.53 4.17 -15.49
CA VAL A 58 4.70 3.82 -14.33
C VAL A 58 3.50 2.99 -14.80
N LEU A 59 3.26 1.84 -14.17
CA LEU A 59 2.11 0.98 -14.50
C LEU A 59 1.02 1.11 -13.43
N GLY A 60 -0.21 1.40 -13.84
CA GLY A 60 -1.37 1.61 -12.98
C GLY A 60 -2.18 2.88 -13.28
N GLY A 61 -1.83 3.65 -14.31
CA GLY A 61 -2.53 4.86 -14.73
C GLY A 61 -3.57 4.61 -15.82
N LYS A 62 -4.09 5.70 -16.42
CA LYS A 62 -4.96 5.60 -17.61
C LYS A 62 -4.21 5.16 -18.86
N GLU A 63 -2.98 5.64 -19.03
CA GLU A 63 -2.13 5.35 -20.19
C GLU A 63 -1.57 3.92 -20.15
N HIS A 64 -1.23 3.43 -18.96
CA HIS A 64 -0.79 2.06 -18.71
C HIS A 64 -1.61 1.42 -17.59
N PRO A 65 -2.85 0.94 -17.87
CA PRO A 65 -3.68 0.29 -16.87
C PRO A 65 -3.00 -0.97 -16.33
N TYR A 66 -2.97 -1.10 -15.01
CA TYR A 66 -2.35 -2.25 -14.34
C TYR A 66 -2.91 -2.44 -12.93
N PRO A 67 -2.95 -3.68 -12.40
CA PRO A 67 -3.27 -3.93 -11.01
C PRO A 67 -2.39 -3.11 -10.05
N ARG A 68 -2.94 -2.83 -8.87
CA ARG A 68 -2.20 -2.18 -7.78
C ARG A 68 -1.32 -3.21 -7.06
N ARG A 69 -0.27 -2.72 -6.41
CA ARG A 69 0.62 -3.49 -5.53
C ARG A 69 0.56 -2.96 -4.10
N CYS A 70 1.16 -3.67 -3.15
CA CYS A 70 1.26 -3.21 -1.77
C CYS A 70 2.16 -1.98 -1.66
N ARG A 71 1.66 -0.92 -1.00
CA ARG A 71 2.39 0.34 -0.76
C ARG A 71 3.59 0.12 0.16
N THR A 72 4.74 0.66 -0.24
CA THR A 72 6.01 0.60 0.53
C THR A 72 6.38 1.96 1.13
N GLY A 73 5.96 3.06 0.50
CA GLY A 73 6.20 4.42 1.01
C GLY A 73 7.66 4.87 0.98
N ARG A 74 8.55 4.13 0.31
CA ARG A 74 9.95 4.56 0.07
C ARG A 74 9.95 5.85 -0.75
N SER A 75 10.97 6.68 -0.57
CA SER A 75 11.13 7.90 -1.35
C SER A 75 11.25 7.60 -2.84
N LYS A 76 10.66 8.45 -3.67
CA LYS A 76 10.79 8.38 -5.12
C LYS A 76 12.24 8.68 -5.53
N SER A 77 12.60 8.26 -6.75
CA SER A 77 13.85 8.70 -7.37
C SER A 77 13.89 10.23 -7.50
N LYS A 78 15.10 10.79 -7.53
CA LYS A 78 15.29 12.24 -7.72
C LYS A 78 15.21 12.61 -9.20
N LYS A 79 15.51 11.68 -10.10
CA LYS A 79 15.40 11.79 -11.56
C LYS A 79 14.16 11.11 -12.13
#